data_AF-A0A9Q7XLJ1-F1
#
_entry.id   AF-A0A9Q7XLJ1-F1
#
_cell.length_a   1.000
_cell.length_b   1.000
_cell.length_c   1.000
_cell.angle_alpha   90.00
_cell.angle_beta   90.00
_cell.angle_gamma   90.00
#
_symmetry.space_group_name_H-M   'P 1'
#
loop_
_entity.id
_entity.type
_entity.pdbx_description
1 polymer ?
#
loop_
_entity_poly.entity_id
_entity_poly.type
_entity_poly.pdbx_seq_one_letter_code
_entity_poly.pdbx_strand_id
1 'polypeptide(L)'
;MEHIAESTLLYEACKIHMFNADVCKLANYINEHWAKAETIGYNLMWVLKIKTLIDQAKFVGVYHNCIMNLQDNGRGTDYDVICVALFKCQDDMPTRPNHQTDSNKTAQTLVVSGQITNQDGYTLGKPGPDGRHRCYYCQGENHISRFCPKNPNNKLQTLGNTDPAPAPKNSHTSA
;
A
#
# COMPACT_ATOMS: atom_id res chain seq x y z
N MET A 1 -11.81 -28.11 -8.31
CA MET A 1 -10.43 -27.58 -8.14
C MET A 1 -10.14 -26.41 -9.06
N GLU A 2 -10.89 -26.22 -10.16
CA GLU A 2 -10.67 -25.12 -11.14
C GLU A 2 -10.86 -23.71 -10.55
N HIS A 3 -11.81 -23.50 -9.63
CA HIS A 3 -12.07 -22.19 -9.01
C HIS A 3 -10.87 -21.56 -8.27
N ILE A 4 -9.90 -22.36 -7.81
CA ILE A 4 -8.72 -21.87 -7.09
C ILE A 4 -7.68 -21.29 -8.08
N ALA A 5 -7.49 -21.94 -9.23
CA ALA A 5 -6.53 -21.50 -10.23
C ALA A 5 -6.96 -20.17 -10.91
N GLU A 6 -8.27 -20.02 -11.17
CA GLU A 6 -8.82 -18.83 -11.82
C GLU A 6 -8.79 -17.59 -10.92
N SER A 7 -9.15 -17.74 -9.66
CA SER A 7 -9.05 -16.65 -8.67
C SER A 7 -7.59 -16.20 -8.48
N THR A 8 -6.64 -17.14 -8.59
CA THR A 8 -5.21 -16.87 -8.48
C THR A 8 -4.70 -16.06 -9.68
N LEU A 9 -5.14 -16.38 -10.90
CA LEU A 9 -4.74 -15.64 -12.10
C LEU A 9 -5.31 -14.22 -12.12
N LEU A 10 -6.59 -14.04 -11.76
CA LEU A 10 -7.21 -12.72 -11.60
C LEU A 10 -6.49 -11.91 -10.53
N TYR A 11 -6.14 -12.53 -9.41
CA TYR A 11 -5.42 -11.89 -8.31
C TYR A 11 -4.03 -11.40 -8.73
N GLU A 12 -3.22 -12.24 -9.37
CA GLU A 12 -1.86 -11.88 -9.79
C GLU A 12 -1.87 -10.80 -10.89
N ALA A 13 -2.81 -10.88 -11.84
CA ALA A 13 -2.90 -9.89 -12.90
C ALA A 13 -3.42 -8.52 -12.40
N CYS A 14 -4.36 -8.52 -11.45
CA CYS A 14 -4.84 -7.29 -10.81
C CYS A 14 -3.75 -6.60 -9.96
N LYS A 15 -2.89 -7.39 -9.30
CA LYS A 15 -1.82 -6.88 -8.43
C LYS A 15 -0.77 -6.04 -9.18
N ILE A 16 -0.57 -6.32 -10.47
CA ILE A 16 0.41 -5.59 -11.30
C ILE A 16 -0.14 -4.22 -11.74
N HIS A 17 -1.46 -4.05 -11.80
CA HIS A 17 -2.05 -2.94 -12.55
C HIS A 17 -2.24 -1.64 -11.74
N MET A 18 -2.15 -1.68 -10.41
CA MET A 18 -2.48 -0.52 -9.56
C MET A 18 -1.34 0.45 -9.24
N PHE A 19 -0.13 0.18 -9.73
CA PHE A 19 1.03 1.08 -9.53
C PHE A 19 0.84 2.49 -10.12
N ASN A 20 -0.14 2.70 -11.01
CA ASN A 20 -0.43 3.99 -11.62
C ASN A 20 -1.66 4.72 -11.04
N ALA A 21 -2.28 4.21 -9.98
CA ALA A 21 -3.46 4.81 -9.33
C ALA A 21 -4.65 5.14 -10.27
N ASP A 22 -4.73 4.49 -11.43
CA ASP A 22 -5.76 4.73 -12.46
C ASP A 22 -6.94 3.77 -12.27
N VAL A 23 -8.01 4.23 -11.62
CA VAL A 23 -9.18 3.41 -11.32
C VAL A 23 -9.96 3.09 -12.58
N CYS A 24 -10.03 4.01 -13.55
CA CYS A 24 -10.68 3.77 -14.84
C CYS A 24 -10.08 2.54 -15.53
N LYS A 25 -8.74 2.45 -15.58
CA LYS A 25 -8.06 1.27 -16.14
C LYS A 25 -8.37 0.00 -15.34
N LEU A 26 -8.35 0.07 -14.01
CA LEU A 26 -8.67 -1.08 -13.15
C LEU A 26 -10.10 -1.59 -13.38
N ALA A 27 -11.09 -0.68 -13.40
CA ALA A 27 -12.49 -1.03 -13.60
C ALA A 27 -12.74 -1.65 -14.98
N ASN A 28 -12.14 -1.09 -16.03
CA ASN A 28 -12.21 -1.64 -17.39
C ASN A 28 -11.59 -3.04 -17.45
N TYR A 29 -10.43 -3.22 -16.84
CA TYR A 29 -9.75 -4.51 -16.77
C TYR A 29 -10.60 -5.58 -16.07
N ILE A 30 -11.18 -5.25 -14.90
CA ILE A 30 -12.08 -6.14 -14.17
C ILE A 30 -13.30 -6.49 -15.04
N ASN A 31 -13.92 -5.51 -15.71
CA ASN A 31 -15.07 -5.73 -16.58
C ASN A 31 -14.76 -6.63 -17.78
N GLU A 32 -13.64 -6.42 -18.45
CA GLU A 32 -13.21 -7.22 -19.60
C GLU A 32 -12.97 -8.69 -19.20
N HIS A 33 -12.21 -8.91 -18.13
CA HIS A 33 -11.95 -10.25 -17.64
C HIS A 33 -13.21 -10.96 -17.14
N TRP A 34 -14.13 -10.20 -16.53
CA TRP A 34 -15.42 -10.73 -16.10
C TRP A 34 -16.26 -11.19 -17.29
N ALA A 35 -16.42 -10.33 -18.31
CA ALA A 35 -17.16 -10.66 -19.52
C ALA A 35 -16.56 -11.88 -20.22
N LYS A 36 -15.22 -11.97 -20.28
CA LYS A 36 -14.54 -13.14 -20.84
C LYS A 36 -14.86 -14.42 -20.07
N ALA A 37 -14.85 -14.39 -18.74
CA ALA A 37 -15.21 -15.56 -17.94
C ALA A 37 -16.66 -16.00 -18.20
N GLU A 38 -17.61 -15.06 -18.27
CA GLU A 38 -19.00 -15.34 -18.63
C GLU A 38 -19.12 -15.99 -20.01
N THR A 39 -18.34 -15.54 -21.01
CA THR A 39 -18.37 -16.15 -22.36
C THR A 39 -17.88 -17.59 -22.41
N ILE A 40 -17.08 -18.03 -21.42
CA ILE A 40 -16.59 -19.41 -21.31
C ILE A 40 -17.55 -20.27 -20.44
N GLY A 41 -18.63 -19.67 -19.93
CA GLY A 41 -19.66 -20.35 -19.13
C GLY A 41 -19.41 -20.28 -17.62
N TYR A 42 -18.46 -19.46 -17.16
CA TYR A 42 -18.24 -19.26 -15.73
C TYR A 42 -19.23 -18.23 -15.17
N ASN A 43 -20.08 -18.69 -14.25
CA ASN A 43 -20.95 -17.81 -13.49
C ASN A 43 -20.19 -17.29 -12.26
N LEU A 44 -19.47 -16.18 -12.45
CA LEU A 44 -18.78 -15.52 -11.35
C LEU A 44 -19.79 -14.74 -10.48
N MET A 45 -19.65 -14.82 -9.16
CA MET A 45 -20.53 -14.10 -8.25
C MET A 45 -20.19 -12.61 -8.20
N TRP A 46 -21.14 -11.71 -8.48
CA TRP A 46 -20.97 -10.24 -8.38
C TRP A 46 -20.18 -9.75 -7.14
N VAL A 47 -20.35 -10.43 -6.00
CA VAL A 47 -19.59 -10.18 -4.76
C VAL A 47 -18.07 -10.25 -4.95
N LEU A 48 -17.58 -11.18 -5.77
CA LEU A 48 -16.15 -11.31 -6.11
C LEU A 48 -15.64 -10.14 -6.96
N LYS A 49 -16.48 -9.60 -7.83
CA LYS A 49 -16.15 -8.42 -8.64
C LYS A 49 -15.91 -7.21 -7.76
N ILE A 50 -16.85 -6.96 -6.84
CA ILE A 50 -16.79 -5.87 -5.86
C ILE A 50 -15.58 -6.06 -4.94
N LYS A 51 -15.41 -7.27 -4.40
CA LYS A 51 -14.28 -7.59 -3.52
C LYS A 51 -12.94 -7.35 -4.21
N THR A 52 -12.79 -7.78 -5.46
CA THR A 52 -11.57 -7.55 -6.25
C THR A 52 -11.29 -6.06 -6.43
N LEU A 53 -12.30 -5.27 -6.79
CA LEU A 53 -12.15 -3.81 -6.92
C LEU A 53 -11.71 -3.16 -5.61
N ILE A 54 -12.37 -3.49 -4.49
CA ILE A 54 -12.04 -2.95 -3.15
C ILE A 54 -10.63 -3.36 -2.71
N ASP A 55 -10.29 -4.64 -2.85
CA ASP A 55 -9.02 -5.19 -2.41
C ASP A 55 -7.84 -4.59 -3.16
N GLN A 56 -8.03 -4.21 -4.43
CA GLN A 56 -7.04 -3.47 -5.18
C GLN A 56 -7.05 -2.00 -4.74
N ALA A 57 -8.18 -1.30 -4.86
CA ALA A 57 -8.25 0.14 -4.65
C ALA A 57 -7.78 0.60 -3.25
N LYS A 58 -7.95 -0.23 -2.21
CA LYS A 58 -7.48 0.08 -0.84
C LYS A 58 -5.98 0.30 -0.69
N PHE A 59 -5.15 -0.13 -1.65
CA PHE A 59 -3.70 0.11 -1.60
C PHE A 59 -3.32 1.58 -1.82
N VAL A 60 -4.21 2.39 -2.41
CA VAL A 60 -4.03 3.84 -2.53
C VAL A 60 -4.80 4.52 -1.41
N GLY A 61 -4.11 5.26 -0.55
CA GLY A 61 -4.71 5.85 0.66
C GLY A 61 -5.93 6.73 0.41
N VAL A 62 -5.97 7.48 -0.70
CA VAL A 62 -7.12 8.31 -1.08
C VAL A 62 -8.35 7.46 -1.37
N TYR A 63 -8.20 6.37 -2.13
CA TYR A 63 -9.30 5.45 -2.43
C TYR A 63 -9.72 4.65 -1.21
N HIS A 64 -8.78 4.30 -0.32
CA HIS A 64 -9.11 3.62 0.93
C HIS A 64 -10.12 4.40 1.78
N ASN A 65 -9.91 5.71 1.95
CA ASN A 65 -10.83 6.58 2.69
C ASN A 65 -12.23 6.64 2.04
N CYS A 66 -12.27 6.71 0.69
CA CYS A 66 -13.53 6.68 -0.05
C CYS A 66 -14.30 5.37 0.18
N ILE A 67 -13.60 4.24 0.10
CA ILE A 67 -14.18 2.91 0.29
C ILE A 67 -14.72 2.74 1.72
N MET A 68 -13.97 3.16 2.74
CA MET A 68 -14.41 3.12 4.13
C MET A 68 -15.71 3.91 4.32
N ASN A 69 -15.77 5.14 3.79
CA ASN A 69 -16.98 5.96 3.87
C ASN A 69 -18.18 5.30 3.17
N LEU A 70 -17.98 4.66 2.01
CA LEU A 70 -19.07 3.91 1.35
C LEU A 70 -19.56 2.73 2.19
N GLN A 71 -18.64 2.00 2.83
CA GLN A 71 -18.97 0.87 3.68
C GLN A 71 -19.75 1.31 4.93
N ASP A 72 -19.31 2.38 5.58
CA ASP A 72 -19.96 2.96 6.76
C ASP A 72 -21.40 3.44 6.47
N ASN A 73 -21.64 3.88 5.23
CA ASN A 73 -22.97 4.28 4.74
C ASN A 73 -23.81 3.11 4.18
N GLY A 74 -23.34 1.87 4.28
CA GLY A 74 -24.05 0.69 3.73
C GLY A 74 -24.11 0.63 2.21
N ARG A 75 -23.26 1.40 1.51
CA ARG A 75 -23.18 1.49 0.04
C ARG A 75 -22.00 0.71 -0.56
N GLY A 76 -21.21 0.05 0.29
CA GLY A 76 -20.01 -0.71 -0.11
C GLY A 76 -20.26 -2.07 -0.78
N THR A 77 -21.51 -2.37 -1.17
CA THR A 77 -21.89 -3.64 -1.83
C THR A 77 -22.43 -3.45 -3.25
N ASP A 78 -22.50 -2.21 -3.73
CA ASP A 78 -22.96 -1.90 -5.09
C ASP A 78 -21.75 -1.51 -5.93
N TYR A 79 -21.47 -2.30 -6.98
CA TYR A 79 -20.29 -2.12 -7.81
C TYR A 79 -20.29 -0.76 -8.54
N ASP A 80 -21.43 -0.35 -9.07
CA ASP A 80 -21.54 0.88 -9.86
C ASP A 80 -21.38 2.10 -8.96
N VAL A 81 -21.97 2.06 -7.77
CA VAL A 81 -21.80 3.10 -6.75
C VAL A 81 -20.32 3.22 -6.34
N ILE A 82 -19.63 2.11 -6.14
CA ILE A 82 -18.19 2.11 -5.81
C ILE A 82 -17.38 2.70 -6.97
N CYS A 83 -17.64 2.29 -8.21
CA CYS A 83 -16.92 2.82 -9.38
C CYS A 83 -17.09 4.33 -9.51
N VAL A 84 -18.33 4.83 -9.43
CA VAL A 84 -18.63 6.28 -9.53
C VAL A 84 -17.92 7.06 -8.43
N ALA A 85 -17.93 6.56 -7.20
CA ALA A 85 -17.27 7.22 -6.08
C ALA A 85 -15.73 7.24 -6.22
N LEU A 86 -15.14 6.13 -6.69
CA LEU A 86 -13.70 6.07 -6.93
C LEU A 86 -13.27 6.97 -8.11
N PHE A 87 -14.07 7.05 -9.17
CA PHE A 87 -13.81 7.97 -10.29
C PHE A 87 -13.85 9.43 -9.83
N LYS A 88 -14.85 9.80 -9.03
CA LYS A 88 -14.87 11.15 -8.41
C LYS A 88 -13.64 11.42 -7.57
N CYS A 89 -13.23 10.46 -6.73
CA CYS A 89 -12.00 10.61 -5.95
C CYS A 89 -10.75 10.74 -6.81
N GLN A 90 -10.71 10.10 -7.99
CA GLN A 90 -9.62 10.25 -8.95
C GLN A 90 -9.62 11.65 -9.58
N ASP A 91 -10.79 12.16 -9.97
CA ASP A 91 -10.95 13.50 -10.56
C ASP A 91 -10.62 14.63 -9.56
N ASP A 92 -10.96 14.42 -8.28
CA ASP A 92 -10.66 15.35 -7.19
C ASP A 92 -9.18 15.33 -6.78
N MET A 93 -8.41 14.32 -7.20
CA MET A 93 -6.97 14.33 -6.90
C MET A 93 -6.33 15.48 -7.67
N PRO A 94 -5.51 16.31 -7.00
CA PRO A 94 -4.73 17.32 -7.70
C PRO A 94 -3.88 16.58 -8.72
N THR A 95 -4.19 16.77 -10.01
CA THR A 95 -3.41 16.21 -11.10
C THR A 95 -2.03 16.78 -10.86
N ARG A 96 -1.12 15.94 -10.37
CA ARG A 96 0.22 16.37 -10.01
C ARG A 96 0.71 17.11 -11.24
N PRO A 97 0.93 18.45 -11.16
CA PRO A 97 1.19 19.22 -12.35
C PRO A 97 2.40 18.54 -12.97
N ASN A 98 2.20 17.99 -14.17
CA ASN A 98 3.30 17.43 -14.92
C ASN A 98 4.27 18.59 -15.02
N HIS A 99 5.34 18.56 -14.23
CA HIS A 99 6.53 19.34 -14.49
C HIS A 99 7.08 18.73 -15.79
N GLN A 100 6.39 19.03 -16.87
CA GLN A 100 6.93 19.08 -18.20
C GLN A 100 7.95 20.21 -18.09
N THR A 101 9.14 19.81 -17.67
CA THR A 101 10.32 20.65 -17.71
C THR A 101 10.51 20.96 -19.18
N ASP A 102 9.90 22.05 -19.64
CA ASP A 102 10.39 22.79 -20.80
C ASP A 102 11.82 23.15 -20.43
N SER A 103 12.75 22.31 -20.86
CA SER A 103 14.18 22.45 -20.64
C SER A 103 14.69 23.59 -21.52
N ASN A 104 14.26 24.81 -21.18
CA ASN A 104 14.94 26.04 -21.54
C ASN A 104 15.64 26.57 -20.27
N LYS A 105 16.75 25.90 -19.94
CA LYS A 105 18.00 26.50 -19.45
C LYS A 105 17.85 27.78 -18.64
N THR A 106 17.47 27.67 -17.36
CA THR A 106 17.76 28.74 -16.39
C THR A 106 18.23 28.11 -15.08
N ALA A 107 19.48 28.39 -14.72
CA ALA A 107 20.04 28.03 -13.43
C ALA A 107 19.37 28.87 -12.35
N GLN A 108 18.61 28.24 -11.45
CA GLN A 108 18.23 28.86 -10.18
C GLN A 108 18.44 27.90 -9.01
N THR A 109 19.16 28.46 -8.04
CA THR A 109 19.54 27.95 -6.73
C THR A 109 18.34 27.40 -5.95
N LEU A 110 18.44 26.13 -5.57
CA LEU A 110 17.44 25.40 -4.80
C LEU A 110 17.61 25.66 -3.30
N VAL A 111 16.67 26.40 -2.70
CA VAL A 111 16.43 26.40 -1.25
C VAL A 111 15.38 25.31 -0.97
N VAL A 112 15.80 24.22 -0.34
CA VAL A 112 14.96 23.07 -0.02
C VAL A 112 14.26 23.29 1.33
N SER A 113 12.93 23.37 1.30
CA SER A 113 12.08 22.94 2.41
C SER A 113 10.87 22.22 1.83
N GLY A 114 10.86 20.90 1.98
CA GLY A 114 9.76 20.03 1.58
C GLY A 114 9.64 18.89 2.57
N GLN A 115 8.61 18.98 3.42
CA GLN A 115 8.22 17.97 4.39
C GLN A 115 7.43 16.89 3.64
N ILE A 116 8.02 15.70 3.49
CA ILE A 116 7.45 14.55 2.79
C ILE A 116 7.01 13.53 3.86
N THR A 117 5.71 13.28 3.97
CA THR A 117 5.14 12.17 4.74
C THR A 117 4.96 10.96 3.81
N ASN A 118 5.92 10.04 3.81
CA ASN A 118 5.80 8.71 3.21
C ASN A 118 6.42 7.71 4.20
N GLN A 119 5.61 6.96 4.96
CA GLN A 119 6.15 6.04 5.98
C GLN A 119 6.71 4.72 5.42
N ASP A 120 6.44 4.35 4.16
CA ASP A 120 6.85 3.03 3.64
C ASP A 120 7.91 3.06 2.52
N GLY A 121 8.48 4.23 2.22
CA GLY A 121 9.56 4.39 1.22
C GLY A 121 10.99 4.45 1.80
N TYR A 122 11.16 4.46 3.12
CA TYR A 122 12.45 4.67 3.78
C TYR A 122 13.06 3.37 4.32
N THR A 123 13.53 2.48 3.46
CA THR A 123 14.37 1.35 3.95
C THR A 123 15.66 1.13 3.19
N LEU A 124 15.81 1.65 1.97
CA LEU A 124 17.05 1.50 1.20
C LEU A 124 17.58 2.89 0.82
N GLY A 125 18.50 3.41 1.62
CA GLY A 125 19.30 4.58 1.24
C GLY A 125 20.03 4.31 -0.07
N LYS A 126 20.23 5.35 -0.89
CA LYS A 126 20.95 5.21 -2.17
C LYS A 126 22.30 4.49 -1.95
N PRO A 127 22.64 3.49 -2.77
CA PRO A 127 23.95 2.84 -2.69
C PRO A 127 25.05 3.89 -2.81
N GLY A 128 26.11 3.76 -2.03
CA GLY A 128 27.33 4.55 -2.22
C GLY A 128 27.94 4.30 -3.60
N PRO A 129 28.95 5.08 -4.01
CA PRO A 129 29.69 4.85 -5.26
C PRO A 129 30.34 3.45 -5.33
N ASP A 130 30.49 2.79 -4.19
CA ASP A 130 30.94 1.40 -4.03
C ASP A 130 29.81 0.36 -4.08
N GLY A 131 28.56 0.78 -4.31
CA GLY A 131 27.38 -0.08 -4.32
C GLY A 131 26.95 -0.59 -2.95
N ARG A 132 27.60 -0.14 -1.85
CA ARG A 132 27.29 -0.61 -0.50
C ARG A 132 26.28 0.30 0.18
N HIS A 133 25.33 -0.30 0.88
CA HIS A 133 24.42 0.42 1.76
C HIS A 133 25.12 0.66 3.10
N ARG A 134 25.39 1.93 3.42
CA ARG A 134 25.97 2.35 4.69
C ARG A 134 24.91 3.01 5.56
N CYS A 135 24.98 2.80 6.85
CA CYS A 135 24.12 3.47 7.80
C CYS A 135 24.36 4.98 7.78
N TYR A 136 23.29 5.78 7.66
CA TYR A 136 23.39 7.25 7.57
C TYR A 136 24.04 7.88 8.83
N TYR A 137 23.75 7.32 10.01
CA TYR A 137 24.20 7.90 11.29
C TYR A 137 25.64 7.57 11.65
N CYS A 138 26.12 6.36 11.34
CA CYS A 138 27.45 5.92 11.79
C CYS A 138 28.39 5.52 10.65
N GLN A 139 27.93 5.55 9.41
CA GLN A 139 28.65 5.09 8.21
C GLN A 139 29.07 3.61 8.24
N GLY A 140 28.59 2.84 9.23
CA GLY A 140 28.85 1.41 9.36
C GLY A 140 28.09 0.57 8.33
N GLU A 141 28.64 -0.59 8.01
CA GLU A 141 28.00 -1.59 7.16
C GLU A 141 27.06 -2.49 7.99
N ASN A 142 26.28 -3.35 7.32
CA ASN A 142 25.44 -4.40 7.92
C ASN A 142 24.20 -3.95 8.73
N HIS A 143 23.82 -2.68 8.70
CA HIS A 143 22.55 -2.22 9.29
C HIS A 143 22.03 -0.95 8.60
N ILE A 144 20.70 -0.80 8.58
CA ILE A 144 20.05 0.43 8.13
C ILE A 144 19.88 1.41 9.30
N SER A 145 19.69 2.70 8.99
CA SER A 145 19.61 3.79 9.96
C SER A 145 18.63 3.56 11.12
N ARG A 146 17.52 2.85 10.86
CA ARG A 146 16.51 2.49 11.88
C ARG A 146 17.09 1.61 13.00
N PHE A 147 18.02 0.73 12.68
CA PHE A 147 18.65 -0.19 13.64
C PHE A 147 20.03 0.28 14.11
N CYS A 148 20.42 1.53 13.79
CA CYS A 148 21.72 2.03 14.22
C CYS A 148 21.75 2.24 15.74
N PRO A 149 22.76 1.70 16.44
CA PRO A 149 22.92 1.96 17.88
C PRO A 149 23.22 3.44 18.19
N LYS A 150 23.72 4.19 17.20
CA LYS A 150 23.94 5.64 17.31
C LYS A 150 22.74 6.49 16.87
N ASN A 151 21.63 5.88 16.45
CA ASN A 151 20.44 6.64 16.07
C ASN A 151 19.81 7.27 17.33
N PRO A 152 19.72 8.61 17.43
CA PRO A 152 19.18 9.28 18.61
C PRO A 152 17.73 8.91 18.90
N ASN A 153 16.97 8.47 17.88
CA ASN A 153 15.57 8.06 18.02
C ASN A 153 15.39 6.61 18.50
N ASN A 154 16.47 5.80 18.51
CA ASN A 154 16.39 4.39 18.93
C ASN A 154 16.27 4.23 20.45
N LYS A 155 16.60 5.28 21.23
CA LYS A 155 16.47 5.24 22.70
C LYS A 155 15.04 5.01 23.20
N LEU A 156 14.02 5.22 22.36
CA LEU A 156 12.62 4.97 22.75
C LEU A 156 12.18 3.50 22.60
N GLN A 157 12.89 2.65 21.85
CA GLN A 157 12.45 1.26 21.62
C GLN A 157 12.95 0.28 22.68
N THR A 158 13.99 0.63 23.44
CA THR A 158 14.61 -0.30 24.42
C THR A 158 13.91 -0.30 25.80
N LEU A 159 12.93 0.56 26.05
CA LEU A 159 12.22 0.63 27.35
C LEU A 159 10.98 -0.27 27.44
N GLY A 160 10.64 -1.03 26.38
CA GLY A 160 9.45 -1.88 26.34
C GLY A 160 9.63 -3.34 26.74
N ASN A 161 10.87 -3.83 26.87
CA ASN A 161 11.13 -5.23 27.21
C ASN A 161 11.39 -5.37 28.71
N THR A 162 10.37 -5.11 29.53
CA THR A 162 10.34 -5.62 30.89
C THR A 162 9.98 -7.10 30.80
N ASP A 163 10.91 -7.96 31.20
CA ASP A 163 10.67 -9.40 31.29
C ASP A 163 9.36 -9.67 32.06
N PRO A 164 8.48 -10.55 31.55
CA PRO A 164 7.25 -10.88 32.26
C PRO A 164 7.60 -11.48 33.61
N ALA A 165 7.05 -10.88 34.67
CA ALA A 165 7.22 -11.35 36.04
C ALA A 165 6.87 -12.85 36.13
N PRO A 166 7.68 -13.66 36.84
CA PRO A 166 7.45 -15.09 36.95
C PRO A 166 6.10 -15.37 37.61
N ALA A 167 5.30 -16.21 36.95
CA ALA A 167 3.96 -16.59 37.40
C ALA A 167 4.01 -17.28 38.78
N PRO A 168 3.02 -17.02 39.67
CA PRO A 168 2.94 -17.65 40.98
C PRO A 168 2.69 -19.16 40.85
N LYS A 169 3.48 -19.95 41.56
CA LYS A 169 3.34 -21.41 41.64
C LYS A 169 2.16 -21.76 42.55
N ASN A 170 1.07 -22.26 41.98
CA ASN A 170 -0.03 -22.83 42.76
C ASN A 170 0.38 -24.21 43.30
N SER A 171 0.62 -24.28 44.60
CA SER A 171 0.78 -25.54 45.33
C SER A 171 -0.59 -26.15 45.63
N HIS A 172 -0.98 -27.15 44.84
CA HIS A 172 -2.12 -28.01 45.18
C HIS A 172 -1.70 -29.00 46.27
N THR A 173 -2.27 -28.84 47.45
CA THR A 173 -2.25 -29.82 48.54
C THR A 173 -3.47 -30.71 48.38
N SER A 174 -3.26 -31.98 48.01
CA SER A 174 -4.31 -33.00 48.06
C SER A 174 -4.27 -33.69 49.43
N ALA A 175 -5.41 -33.78 50.08
CA ALA A 175 -5.68 -34.65 51.23
C ALA A 175 -6.49 -35.86 50.75
#